data_AF-A0A4R1LXK8-F1
#
_entry.id   AF-A0A4R1LXK8-F1
#
_cell.length_a   1.000
_cell.length_b   1.000
_cell.length_c   1.000
_cell.angle_alpha   90.00
_cell.angle_beta   90.00
_cell.angle_gamma   90.00
#
_symmetry.space_group_name_H-M   'P 1'
#
loop_
_entity.id
_entity.type
_entity.pdbx_description
1 polymer ?
#
loop_
_entity_poly.entity_id
_entity_poly.type
_entity_poly.pdbx_seq_one_letter_code
_entity_poly.pdbx_strand_id
1 'polypeptide(L)'
;MIIGATPNIDRYAHKAATRLVYTGHKIVNIGIKKGEVAGKVIEKADKIYDDVHTITLYIGPQIQKEYYDYILQTKPKRLIFNPGAENSELYKLAEENGIEATNACTLVLLASNQF
;
A
#
# COMPACT_ATOMS: atom_id res chain seq x y z
N MET A 1 3.33 1.94 4.01
CA MET A 1 3.84 0.90 3.10
C MET A 1 3.02 0.90 1.81
N ILE A 2 3.67 0.78 0.66
CA ILE A 2 3.03 0.69 -0.65
C ILE A 2 3.19 -0.74 -1.16
N ILE A 3 2.08 -1.45 -1.41
CA ILE A 3 2.11 -2.78 -2.03
C ILE A 3 1.70 -2.65 -3.51
N GLY A 4 2.53 -3.18 -4.41
CA GLY A 4 2.43 -2.93 -5.85
C GLY A 4 3.32 -1.78 -6.32
N ALA A 5 4.39 -1.48 -5.58
CA ALA A 5 5.37 -0.47 -5.96
C ALA A 5 6.03 -0.81 -7.32
N THR A 6 6.37 0.23 -8.09
CA THR A 6 6.91 0.10 -9.44
C THR A 6 7.78 1.30 -9.81
N PRO A 7 8.92 1.11 -10.50
CA PRO A 7 9.75 2.22 -10.97
C PRO A 7 9.13 2.99 -12.14
N ASN A 8 8.04 2.50 -12.74
CA ASN A 8 7.37 3.18 -13.84
C ASN A 8 6.63 4.46 -13.37
N ILE A 9 7.13 5.62 -13.80
CA ILE A 9 6.66 6.97 -13.44
C ILE A 9 5.19 7.24 -13.80
N ASP A 10 4.66 6.57 -14.82
CA ASP A 10 3.29 6.80 -15.29
C ASP A 10 2.25 6.19 -14.33
N ARG A 11 2.65 5.19 -13.55
CA ARG A 11 1.76 4.44 -12.65
C ARG A 11 1.46 5.20 -11.37
N TYR A 12 0.20 5.12 -10.93
CA TYR A 12 -0.25 5.76 -9.69
C TYR A 12 0.53 5.33 -8.44
N ALA A 13 0.97 4.07 -8.37
CA ALA A 13 1.81 3.59 -7.26
C ALA A 13 3.13 4.37 -7.15
N HIS A 14 3.77 4.69 -8.29
CA HIS A 14 4.98 5.51 -8.32
C HIS A 14 4.67 6.93 -7.84
N LYS A 15 3.64 7.55 -8.39
CA LYS A 15 3.21 8.91 -8.04
C LYS A 15 2.88 9.01 -6.54
N ALA A 16 2.21 8.02 -5.97
CA ALA A 16 1.88 7.96 -4.56
C ALA A 16 3.12 7.82 -3.66
N ALA A 17 4.04 6.90 -3.98
CA ALA A 17 5.29 6.76 -3.25
C ALA A 17 6.11 8.07 -3.26
N THR A 18 6.25 8.71 -4.41
CA THR A 18 6.93 10.01 -4.54
C THR A 18 6.23 11.11 -3.75
N ARG A 19 4.89 11.18 -3.81
CA ARG A 19 4.14 12.19 -3.06
C ARG A 19 4.23 11.98 -1.55
N LEU A 20 4.15 10.73 -1.08
CA LEU A 20 4.28 10.39 0.33
C LEU A 20 5.64 10.83 0.91
N VAL A 21 6.73 10.56 0.19
CA VAL A 21 8.07 10.99 0.61
C VAL A 21 8.18 12.52 0.57
N TYR A 22 7.66 13.15 -0.48
CA TYR A 22 7.65 14.61 -0.61
C TYR A 22 6.90 15.30 0.55
N THR A 23 5.81 14.72 1.05
CA THR A 23 5.06 15.25 2.21
C THR A 23 5.61 14.76 3.55
N GLY A 24 6.80 14.14 3.58
CA GLY A 24 7.53 13.80 4.79
C GLY A 24 7.19 12.44 5.42
N HIS A 25 6.39 11.61 4.76
CA HIS A 25 6.10 10.26 5.26
C HIS A 25 7.24 9.29 4.97
N LYS A 26 7.54 8.44 5.97
CA LYS A 26 8.41 7.28 5.78
C LYS A 26 7.66 6.21 5.00
N ILE A 27 8.31 5.62 4.01
CA ILE A 27 7.71 4.59 3.17
C ILE A 27 8.56 3.31 3.14
N VAL A 28 7.88 2.22 2.85
CA VAL A 28 8.45 0.92 2.46
C VAL A 28 7.76 0.53 1.15
N ASN A 29 8.54 0.17 0.14
CA ASN A 29 8.04 -0.22 -1.17
C ASN A 29 8.07 -1.74 -1.28
N ILE A 30 6.90 -2.36 -1.44
CA ILE A 30 6.74 -3.81 -1.62
C ILE A 30 6.21 -4.10 -3.02
N GLY A 31 6.83 -5.04 -3.72
CA GLY A 31 6.35 -5.50 -5.02
C GLY A 31 7.29 -6.48 -5.72
N ILE A 32 6.86 -6.97 -6.88
CA ILE A 32 7.63 -7.94 -7.69
C ILE A 32 8.61 -7.28 -8.66
N LYS A 33 8.50 -5.96 -8.86
CA LYS A 33 9.36 -5.22 -9.79
C LYS A 33 10.67 -4.88 -9.08
N LYS A 34 11.78 -5.00 -9.81
CA LYS A 34 13.09 -4.55 -9.34
C LYS A 34 13.27 -3.06 -9.60
N GLY A 35 14.02 -2.39 -8.74
CA GLY A 35 14.36 -0.98 -8.89
C GLY A 35 14.07 -0.18 -7.63
N GLU A 36 13.94 1.13 -7.80
CA GLU A 36 13.78 2.10 -6.73
C GLU A 36 12.66 3.08 -7.07
N VAL A 37 11.96 3.56 -6.03
CA VAL A 37 11.01 4.68 -6.14
C VAL A 37 11.23 5.60 -4.96
N ALA A 38 11.31 6.90 -5.23
CA ALA A 38 11.43 7.94 -4.20
C ALA A 38 12.58 7.69 -3.20
N GLY A 39 13.75 7.25 -3.67
CA GLY A 39 14.91 7.02 -2.80
C GLY A 39 14.89 5.67 -2.06
N LYS A 40 13.92 4.79 -2.35
CA LYS A 40 13.68 3.54 -1.61
C LYS A 40 13.53 2.35 -2.55
N VAL A 41 14.33 1.31 -2.30
CA VAL A 41 14.33 0.06 -3.08
C VAL A 41 12.98 -0.63 -2.97
N ILE A 42 12.55 -1.27 -4.06
CA ILE A 42 11.37 -2.14 -4.05
C ILE A 42 11.81 -3.51 -3.56
N GLU A 43 11.25 -3.93 -2.44
CA GLU A 43 11.53 -5.21 -1.79
C GLU A 43 10.41 -6.21 -2.04
N LYS A 44 10.73 -7.50 -1.90
CA LYS A 44 9.71 -8.55 -1.81
C LYS A 44 9.05 -8.53 -0.43
N ALA A 45 7.87 -9.11 -0.32
CA ALA A 45 7.14 -9.29 0.94
C ALA A 45 7.72 -10.43 1.80
N ASP A 46 9.05 -10.45 1.98
CA ASP A 46 9.75 -11.55 2.66
C ASP A 46 9.96 -11.26 4.15
N LYS A 47 9.99 -9.98 4.55
CA LYS A 47 10.17 -9.53 5.93
C LYS A 47 8.89 -8.83 6.41
N ILE A 48 8.36 -9.27 7.54
CA ILE A 48 7.25 -8.56 8.20
C ILE A 48 7.76 -7.27 8.83
N TYR A 49 7.04 -6.18 8.59
CA TYR A 49 7.26 -4.89 9.24
C TYR A 49 6.18 -4.71 10.31
N ASP A 50 6.56 -4.34 11.53
CA ASP A 50 5.66 -4.21 12.68
C ASP A 50 5.32 -2.76 13.04
N ASP A 51 5.97 -1.79 12.39
CA ASP A 51 5.82 -0.35 12.62
C ASP A 51 5.02 0.37 11.51
N VAL A 52 4.24 -0.38 10.73
CA VAL A 52 3.47 0.17 9.60
C VAL A 52 2.12 0.69 10.06
N HIS A 53 1.91 2.00 9.99
CA HIS A 53 0.59 2.59 10.26
C HIS A 53 -0.43 2.32 9.14
N THR A 54 -0.04 2.55 7.88
CA THR A 54 -0.95 2.43 6.73
C THR A 54 -0.32 1.60 5.62
N ILE A 55 -1.09 0.63 5.11
CA ILE A 55 -0.81 -0.05 3.84
C ILE A 55 -1.72 0.57 2.76
N THR A 56 -1.14 0.91 1.61
CA THR A 56 -1.90 1.40 0.44
C THR A 56 -1.66 0.48 -0.76
N LEU A 57 -2.74 -0.04 -1.34
CA LEU A 57 -2.72 -1.14 -2.32
C LEU A 57 -2.82 -0.61 -3.76
N TYR A 58 -1.92 -1.08 -4.62
CA TYR A 58 -1.92 -0.83 -6.07
C TYR A 58 -1.84 -2.12 -6.90
N ILE A 59 -2.26 -3.23 -6.31
CA ILE A 59 -2.42 -4.52 -6.97
C ILE A 59 -3.90 -4.88 -7.02
N GLY A 60 -4.34 -5.53 -8.10
CA GLY A 60 -5.72 -5.97 -8.25
C GLY A 60 -6.06 -7.18 -7.35
N PRO A 61 -7.36 -7.46 -7.13
CA PRO A 61 -7.84 -8.46 -6.17
C PRO A 61 -7.27 -9.87 -6.38
N GLN A 62 -7.01 -10.26 -7.63
CA GLN A 62 -6.43 -11.57 -7.96
C GLN A 62 -5.02 -11.76 -7.37
N ILE A 63 -4.21 -10.70 -7.40
CA ILE A 63 -2.84 -10.72 -6.87
C ILE A 63 -2.87 -10.50 -5.36
N GLN A 64 -3.83 -9.74 -4.84
CA GLN A 64 -3.91 -9.43 -3.41
C GLN A 64 -3.95 -10.67 -2.53
N LYS A 65 -4.56 -11.77 -2.99
CA LYS A 65 -4.62 -13.04 -2.24
C LYS A 65 -3.26 -13.54 -1.78
N GLU A 66 -2.22 -13.33 -2.58
CA GLU A 66 -0.84 -13.68 -2.23
C GLU A 66 -0.26 -12.84 -1.07
N TYR A 67 -0.91 -11.71 -0.76
CA TYR A 67 -0.48 -10.75 0.26
C TYR A 67 -1.39 -10.72 1.49
N TYR A 68 -2.48 -11.50 1.55
CA TYR A 68 -3.42 -11.46 2.69
C TYR A 68 -2.68 -11.70 4.01
N ASP A 69 -1.98 -12.83 4.11
CA ASP A 69 -1.24 -13.19 5.33
C ASP A 69 -0.20 -12.15 5.70
N TYR A 70 0.53 -11.62 4.71
CA TYR A 70 1.52 -10.58 4.92
C TYR A 70 0.91 -9.28 5.47
N ILE A 71 -0.22 -8.83 4.89
CA ILE A 71 -0.96 -7.64 5.32
C ILE A 71 -1.46 -7.82 6.75
N LEU A 72 -2.06 -8.98 7.07
CA LEU A 72 -2.59 -9.27 8.39
C LEU A 72 -1.48 -9.38 9.45
N GLN A 73 -0.36 -10.02 9.11
CA GLN A 73 0.79 -10.13 10.02
C GLN A 73 1.47 -8.78 10.28
N THR A 74 1.45 -7.88 9.30
CA THR A 74 1.94 -6.49 9.44
C THR A 74 1.09 -5.67 10.42
N LYS A 75 -0.17 -6.09 10.67
CA LYS A 75 -1.12 -5.45 11.61
C LYS A 75 -1.20 -3.92 11.49
N PRO A 76 -1.36 -3.37 10.27
CA PRO A 76 -1.48 -1.92 10.12
C PRO A 76 -2.73 -1.39 10.79
N LYS A 77 -2.75 -0.10 11.13
CA LYS A 77 -3.97 0.57 11.59
C LYS A 77 -4.99 0.75 10.47
N ARG A 78 -4.50 0.96 9.25
CA ARG A 78 -5.34 1.27 8.09
C ARG A 78 -4.88 0.59 6.81
N LEU A 79 -5.82 0.10 6.01
CA LEU A 79 -5.64 -0.48 4.68
C LEU A 79 -6.44 0.31 3.64
N ILE A 80 -5.73 0.91 2.67
CA ILE A 80 -6.34 1.72 1.60
C ILE A 80 -6.37 0.91 0.30
N PHE A 81 -7.56 0.72 -0.24
CA PHE A 81 -7.80 0.16 -1.57
C PHE A 81 -7.94 1.33 -2.56
N ASN A 82 -6.91 1.57 -3.38
CA ASN A 82 -6.97 2.59 -4.42
C ASN A 82 -7.89 2.15 -5.58
N PRO A 83 -8.37 3.08 -6.43
CA PRO A 83 -9.20 2.73 -7.57
C PRO A 83 -8.61 1.59 -8.42
N GLY A 84 -9.39 0.52 -8.60
CA GLY A 84 -8.99 -0.71 -9.28
C GLY A 84 -8.35 -1.79 -8.40
N ALA A 85 -8.19 -1.54 -7.10
CA ALA A 85 -7.75 -2.50 -6.10
C ALA A 85 -8.89 -2.96 -5.17
N GLU A 86 -10.13 -2.55 -5.38
CA GLU A 86 -11.26 -2.93 -4.53
C GLU A 86 -11.39 -4.46 -4.40
N ASN A 87 -11.60 -4.94 -3.17
CA ASN A 87 -11.69 -6.37 -2.88
C ASN A 87 -12.51 -6.60 -1.60
N SER A 88 -13.76 -7.03 -1.74
CA SER A 88 -14.69 -7.22 -0.62
C SER A 88 -14.22 -8.28 0.38
N GLU A 89 -13.50 -9.31 -0.08
CA GLU A 89 -12.99 -10.39 0.77
C GLU A 89 -11.90 -9.86 1.71
N LEU A 90 -10.85 -9.23 1.15
CA LEU A 90 -9.77 -8.66 1.96
C LEU A 90 -10.27 -7.50 2.84
N TYR A 91 -11.21 -6.71 2.33
CA TYR A 91 -11.81 -5.63 3.10
C TYR A 91 -12.45 -6.16 4.40
N LYS A 92 -13.33 -7.16 4.28
CA LYS A 92 -13.98 -7.78 5.44
C LYS A 92 -12.98 -8.44 6.38
N LEU A 93 -12.01 -9.17 5.81
CA LEU A 93 -10.96 -9.83 6.58
C LEU A 93 -10.10 -8.82 7.37
N ALA A 94 -9.80 -7.67 6.79
CA ALA A 94 -9.08 -6.59 7.46
C ALA A 94 -9.89 -6.04 8.64
N GLU A 95 -11.18 -5.73 8.45
CA GLU A 95 -12.05 -5.23 9.51
C GLU A 95 -12.23 -6.24 10.66
N GLU A 96 -12.40 -7.53 10.34
CA GLU A 96 -12.49 -8.61 11.33
C GLU A 96 -11.20 -8.75 12.17
N ASN A 97 -10.06 -8.32 11.62
CA ASN A 97 -8.77 -8.30 12.32
C ASN A 97 -8.43 -6.92 12.92
N GLY A 98 -9.40 -6.00 12.98
CA GLY A 98 -9.24 -4.68 13.60
C GLY A 98 -8.41 -3.69 12.78
N ILE A 99 -8.30 -3.90 11.47
CA ILE A 99 -7.64 -3.00 10.53
C ILE A 99 -8.71 -2.15 9.85
N GLU A 100 -8.59 -0.82 9.90
CA GLU A 100 -9.51 0.08 9.23
C GLU A 100 -9.34 -0.02 7.70
N ALA A 101 -10.31 -0.60 7.01
CA ALA A 101 -10.31 -0.71 5.57
C ALA A 101 -11.04 0.49 4.93
N THR A 102 -10.51 1.01 3.81
CA THR A 102 -11.19 2.09 3.08
C THR A 102 -10.91 2.04 1.58
N ASN A 103 -11.93 2.30 0.77
CA ASN A 103 -11.79 2.50 -0.68
C ASN A 103 -11.55 3.99 -0.93
N ALA A 104 -10.32 4.37 -1.28
CA ALA A 104 -9.94 5.77 -1.45
C ALA A 104 -8.71 5.93 -2.34
N CYS A 105 -8.60 7.07 -3.03
CA CYS A 105 -7.38 7.42 -3.75
C CYS A 105 -6.36 8.08 -2.80
N THR A 106 -5.22 7.44 -2.60
CA THR A 106 -4.14 7.96 -1.72
C THR A 106 -3.69 9.36 -2.13
N LEU A 107 -3.59 9.65 -3.44
CA LEU A 107 -3.19 10.96 -3.92
C LEU A 107 -4.22 12.05 -3.58
N VAL A 108 -5.52 11.70 -3.61
CA VAL A 108 -6.59 12.61 -3.22
C VAL A 108 -6.52 12.88 -1.72
N LEU A 109 -6.40 11.82 -0.89
CA LEU A 109 -6.25 11.96 0.56
C LEU A 109 -5.04 12.84 0.93
N LEU A 110 -3.91 12.68 0.25
CA LEU A 110 -2.73 13.52 0.45
C LEU A 110 -2.95 14.97 0.02
N ALA A 111 -3.69 15.20 -1.07
CA ALA A 111 -4.00 16.54 -1.55
C ALA A 111 -5.03 17.27 -0.66
N SER A 112 -5.93 16.53 -0.03
CA SER A 112 -6.96 17.05 0.88
C SER A 112 -6.54 17.09 2.35
N ASN A 113 -5.30 16.72 2.69
CA ASN A 113 -4.80 16.58 4.06
C ASN A 113 -5.65 15.62 4.92
N GLN A 114 -6.18 14.56 4.29
CA GLN A 114 -6.95 13.49 4.93
C GLN A 114 -6.20 12.16 4.97
N PHE A 115 -4.92 12.17 4.58
CA PHE A 115 -4.04 11.01 4.66
C PHE A 115 -3.54 10.79 6.07
#